data_AF-A0A7W8YK98-F1
#
_entry.id   AF-A0A7W8YK98-F1
#
_cell.length_a   1.000
_cell.length_b   1.000
_cell.length_c   1.000
_cell.angle_alpha   90.00
_cell.angle_beta   90.00
_cell.angle_gamma   90.00
#
_symmetry.space_group_name_H-M   'P 1'
#
loop_
_entity.id
_entity.type
_entity.pdbx_description
1 polymer ?
#
loop_
_entity_poly.entity_id
_entity_poly.type
_entity_poly.pdbx_seq_one_letter_code
_entity_poly.pdbx_strand_id
1 'polypeptide(L)'
;MVTFSYEQLLSKLKSLDCTPDEAQRHLKHMHASIVMAIRVTRAVYGMSMGEAKKIVDRHPVWVDESALGNEIQEKAIAAAAELLAQ
;
A
#
# COMPACT_ATOMS: atom_id res chain seq x y z
N MET A 1 15.91 5.93 12.85
CA MET A 1 15.11 4.93 12.10
C MET A 1 15.55 5.02 10.65
N VAL A 2 15.96 3.90 10.03
CA VAL A 2 16.41 3.91 8.62
C VAL A 2 15.19 3.74 7.73
N THR A 3 14.90 4.74 6.89
CA THR A 3 13.81 4.66 5.91
C THR A 3 14.37 4.07 4.62
N PHE A 4 13.84 2.92 4.20
CA PHE A 4 14.26 2.30 2.94
C PHE A 4 13.68 3.05 1.74
N SER A 5 14.48 3.22 0.69
CA SER A 5 14.01 3.76 -0.59
C SER A 5 13.12 2.75 -1.32
N TYR A 6 12.37 3.23 -2.31
CA TYR A 6 11.57 2.37 -3.18
C TYR A 6 12.41 1.27 -3.85
N GLU A 7 13.59 1.63 -4.38
CA GLU A 7 14.52 0.74 -5.06
C GLU A 7 15.08 -0.32 -4.11
N GLN A 8 15.37 0.07 -2.86
CA GLN A 8 15.85 -0.85 -1.84
C GLN A 8 14.80 -1.89 -1.46
N LEU A 9 13.55 -1.45 -1.23
CA LEU A 9 12.43 -2.35 -0.93
C LEU A 9 12.14 -3.31 -2.09
N LEU A 10 12.16 -2.79 -3.31
CA LEU A 10 11.91 -3.57 -4.52
C LEU A 10 12.99 -4.63 -4.75
N SER A 11 14.27 -4.24 -4.63
CA SER A 11 15.40 -5.18 -4.71
C SER A 11 15.30 -6.26 -3.64
N LYS A 12 14.99 -5.87 -2.40
CA LYS A 12 14.87 -6.80 -1.28
C LYS A 12 13.75 -7.82 -1.49
N LEU A 13 12.54 -7.40 -1.86
CA LEU A 13 11.44 -8.33 -2.08
C LEU A 13 11.68 -9.29 -3.24
N LYS A 14 12.30 -8.81 -4.34
CA LYS A 14 12.69 -9.71 -5.45
C LYS A 14 13.67 -10.79 -5.02
N SER A 15 14.54 -10.52 -4.05
CA SER A 15 15.50 -11.50 -3.52
C SER A 15 14.89 -12.53 -2.56
N LEU A 16 13.70 -12.25 -2.00
CA LEU A 16 13.09 -13.08 -0.95
C LEU A 16 12.18 -14.18 -1.50
N ASP A 17 11.85 -14.14 -2.80
CA ASP A 17 10.95 -15.10 -3.47
C ASP A 17 9.69 -15.44 -2.64
N CYS A 18 9.00 -14.40 -2.19
CA CYS A 18 7.82 -14.52 -1.34
C CYS A 18 6.54 -14.18 -2.11
N THR A 19 5.39 -14.63 -1.62
CA THR A 19 4.08 -14.26 -2.18
C THR A 19 3.73 -12.80 -1.88
N PRO A 20 2.79 -12.18 -2.62
CA PRO A 20 2.35 -10.80 -2.37
C PRO A 20 1.83 -10.55 -0.94
N ASP A 21 1.25 -11.57 -0.31
CA ASP A 21 0.73 -11.52 1.05
C ASP A 21 1.87 -11.54 2.08
N GLU A 22 2.81 -12.47 1.93
CA GLU A 22 4.00 -12.57 2.79
C GLU A 22 4.87 -11.31 2.72
N ALA A 23 4.99 -10.70 1.53
CA ALA A 23 5.70 -9.46 1.32
C ALA A 23 5.23 -8.32 2.23
N GLN A 24 3.96 -8.30 2.65
CA GLN A 24 3.41 -7.22 3.48
C GLN A 24 4.04 -7.17 4.87
N ARG A 25 4.32 -8.34 5.47
CA ARG A 25 5.01 -8.39 6.77
C ARG A 25 6.44 -7.87 6.67
N HIS A 26 7.14 -8.22 5.59
CA HIS A 26 8.49 -7.72 5.32
C HIS A 26 8.48 -6.20 5.11
N LEU A 27 7.55 -5.68 4.30
CA LEU A 27 7.40 -4.25 4.05
C LEU A 27 7.11 -3.47 5.34
N LYS A 28 6.23 -3.98 6.21
CA LYS A 28 5.95 -3.37 7.52
C LYS A 28 7.17 -3.38 8.43
N HIS A 29 7.91 -4.50 8.51
CA HIS A 29 9.15 -4.59 9.28
C HIS A 29 10.25 -3.66 8.76
N MET A 30 10.29 -3.40 7.46
CA MET A 30 11.17 -2.41 6.84
C MET A 30 10.63 -0.98 6.95
N HIS A 31 9.61 -0.74 7.77
CA HIS A 31 8.98 0.56 7.99
C HIS A 31 8.50 1.25 6.70
N ALA A 32 8.08 0.48 5.69
CA ALA A 32 7.44 1.04 4.51
C ALA A 32 6.12 1.72 4.92
N SER A 33 5.78 2.83 4.26
CA SER A 33 4.41 3.36 4.33
C SER A 33 3.46 2.45 3.54
N ILE A 34 2.17 2.50 3.86
CA ILE A 34 1.14 1.74 3.13
C ILE A 34 1.16 2.05 1.62
N VAL A 35 1.39 3.32 1.24
CA VAL A 35 1.51 3.74 -0.16
C VAL A 35 2.73 3.09 -0.83
N MET A 36 3.87 3.04 -0.12
CA MET A 36 5.07 2.38 -0.62
C MET A 36 4.85 0.88 -0.77
N ALA A 37 4.17 0.24 0.20
CA ALA A 37 3.83 -1.17 0.13
C ALA A 37 3.02 -1.49 -1.12
N ILE A 38 1.96 -0.72 -1.42
CA ILE A 38 1.16 -0.89 -2.63
C ILE A 38 2.02 -0.76 -3.89
N ARG A 39 2.84 0.30 -3.98
CA ARG A 39 3.68 0.56 -5.16
C ARG A 39 4.72 -0.54 -5.39
N VAL A 40 5.38 -1.00 -4.33
CA VAL A 40 6.40 -2.04 -4.43
C VAL A 40 5.76 -3.38 -4.74
N THR A 41 4.67 -3.78 -4.07
CA THR A 41 3.93 -5.02 -4.38
C THR A 41 3.48 -5.03 -5.84
N ARG A 42 2.90 -3.92 -6.33
CA ARG A 42 2.55 -3.79 -7.75
C ARG A 42 3.73 -4.08 -8.67
N ALA A 43 4.89 -3.47 -8.40
CA ALA A 43 6.06 -3.55 -9.26
C ALA A 43 6.79 -4.91 -9.19
N VAL A 44 6.81 -5.55 -8.02
CA VAL A 44 7.46 -6.85 -7.83
C VAL A 44 6.68 -7.97 -8.53
N TYR A 45 5.34 -7.92 -8.45
CA TYR A 45 4.48 -9.01 -8.91
C TYR A 45 3.75 -8.72 -10.23
N GLY A 46 4.02 -7.58 -10.88
CA GLY A 46 3.46 -7.26 -12.20
C GLY A 46 1.94 -7.11 -12.24
N MET A 47 1.32 -6.68 -11.13
CA MET A 47 -0.13 -6.56 -11.01
C MET A 47 -0.64 -5.12 -11.23
N SER A 48 -1.95 -4.95 -11.32
CA SER A 48 -2.57 -3.62 -11.38
C SER A 48 -2.49 -2.90 -10.03
N MET A 49 -2.70 -1.57 -10.04
CA MET A 49 -2.75 -0.78 -8.80
C MET A 49 -3.91 -1.22 -7.90
N GLY A 50 -5.07 -1.55 -8.49
CA GLY A 50 -6.25 -2.00 -7.76
C GLY A 50 -6.04 -3.35 -7.09
N GLU A 51 -5.37 -4.29 -7.76
CA GLU A 51 -5.05 -5.60 -7.18
C GLU A 51 -4.05 -5.47 -6.03
N ALA A 52 -2.98 -4.68 -6.22
CA ALA A 52 -2.01 -4.42 -5.17
C ALA A 52 -2.67 -3.76 -3.95
N LYS A 53 -3.50 -2.73 -4.17
CA LYS A 53 -4.25 -2.07 -3.09
C LYS A 53 -5.13 -3.05 -2.32
N LYS A 54 -5.90 -3.90 -3.01
CA LYS A 54 -6.74 -4.93 -2.36
C LYS A 54 -5.94 -5.88 -1.48
N ILE A 55 -4.75 -6.28 -1.93
CA ILE A 55 -3.85 -7.17 -1.15
C ILE A 55 -3.32 -6.46 0.08
N VAL A 56 -2.88 -5.20 -0.06
CA VAL A 56 -2.39 -4.42 1.08
C VAL A 56 -3.51 -4.15 2.08
N ASP A 57 -4.68 -3.69 1.61
CA ASP A 57 -5.78 -3.28 2.47
C ASP A 57 -6.39 -4.42 3.30
N ARG A 58 -6.44 -5.63 2.74
CA ARG A 58 -6.96 -6.79 3.46
C ARG A 58 -5.97 -7.36 4.46
N HIS A 59 -4.69 -6.99 4.38
CA HIS A 59 -3.64 -7.64 5.16
C HIS A 59 -3.57 -7.06 6.59
N PRO A 60 -3.55 -7.89 7.65
CA PRO A 60 -3.70 -7.43 9.03
C PRO A 60 -2.70 -6.36 9.51
N VAL A 61 -1.49 -6.33 8.94
CA VAL A 61 -0.46 -5.35 9.33
C VAL A 61 -0.73 -3.92 8.89
N TRP A 62 -1.74 -3.71 8.02
CA TRP A 62 -2.10 -2.40 7.47
C TRP A 62 -3.51 -1.96 7.86
N VAL A 63 -4.21 -2.73 8.70
CA VAL A 63 -5.66 -2.54 8.93
C VAL A 63 -5.99 -1.12 9.40
N ASP A 64 -5.16 -0.56 10.27
CA ASP A 64 -5.34 0.78 10.83
C ASP A 64 -5.10 1.86 9.77
N GLU A 65 -4.01 1.75 9.01
CA GLU A 65 -3.69 2.72 7.94
C GLU A 65 -4.68 2.65 6.77
N SER A 66 -5.17 1.46 6.44
CA SER A 66 -6.20 1.26 5.43
C SER A 66 -7.54 1.84 5.86
N ALA A 67 -7.94 1.64 7.12
CA ALA A 67 -9.16 2.24 7.66
C ALA A 67 -9.11 3.78 7.58
N LEU A 68 -8.00 4.38 8.04
CA LEU A 68 -7.79 5.82 7.95
C LEU A 68 -7.78 6.32 6.49
N GLY A 69 -7.11 5.59 5.60
CA GLY A 69 -7.07 5.93 4.17
C GLY A 69 -8.45 5.93 3.53
N ASN A 70 -9.29 4.95 3.86
CA ASN A 70 -10.67 4.87 3.36
C ASN A 70 -11.52 6.02 3.91
N GLU A 71 -11.42 6.35 5.19
CA GLU A 71 -12.16 7.47 5.78
C GLU A 71 -11.81 8.81 5.12
N ILE A 72 -10.52 9.07 4.87
CA ILE A 72 -10.07 10.27 4.17
C ILE A 72 -10.60 10.29 2.73
N GLN A 73 -10.56 9.15 2.04
CA GLN A 73 -11.05 9.04 0.67
C GLN A 73 -12.55 9.32 0.59
N GLU A 74 -13.35 8.76 1.50
CA GLU A 74 -14.79 8.99 1.57
C GLU A 74 -15.11 10.47 1.78
N LYS A 75 -14.42 11.13 2.72
CA LYS A 75 -14.56 12.57 2.96
C LYS A 75 -14.20 13.42 1.75
N ALA A 76 -13.12 13.07 1.04
CA ALA A 76 -12.69 13.77 -0.16
C ALA A 76 -13.71 13.64 -1.31
N ILE A 77 -14.31 12.46 -1.47
CA ILE A 77 -15.36 12.22 -2.47
C ILE A 77 -16.61 13.04 -2.15
N ALA A 78 -17.05 13.04 -0.89
CA ALA A 78 -18.20 13.83 -0.46
C ALA A 78 -17.99 15.34 -0.73
N ALA A 79 -16.83 15.87 -0.35
CA ALA A 79 -16.49 17.28 -0.59
C ALA A 79 -16.45 17.62 -2.10
N ALA A 80 -15.92 16.73 -2.94
CA ALA A 80 -15.91 16.93 -4.39
C ALA A 80 -17.32 16.95 -4.99
N ALA A 81 -18.22 16.10 -4.49
CA ALA A 81 -19.62 16.07 -4.92
C ALA A 81 -20.37 17.36 -4.54
N GLU A 82 -20.13 17.90 -3.35
CA GLU A 82 -20.71 19.18 -2.91
C GLU A 82 -20.26 20.36 -3.78
N LEU A 83 -18.97 20.40 -4.17
CA LEU A 83 -18.44 21.44 -5.05
C LEU A 83 -19.04 21.41 -6.46
N LEU A 84 -19.41 20.24 -6.97
CA LEU A 84 -20.02 20.08 -8.30
C LEU A 84 -21.52 20.38 -8.30
N ALA A 85 -22.16 20.45 -7.13
CA ALA A 85 -23.57 20.78 -6.96
C ALA A 85 -23.84 22.28 -6.75
N GLN A 86 -22.78 23.10 -6.67
CA GLN A 86 -22.81 24.57 -6.61
C GLN A 86 -22.67 25.18 -8.00
#